data_AF-A0A969TAD9-F1
#
_entry.id   AF-A0A969TAD9-F1
#
_cell.length_a   1.000
_cell.length_b   1.000
_cell.length_c   1.000
_cell.angle_alpha   90.00
_cell.angle_beta   90.00
_cell.angle_gamma   90.00
#
_symmetry.space_group_name_H-M   'P 1'
#
loop_
_entity.id
_entity.type
_entity.pdbx_description
1 polymer ?
#
loop_
_entity_poly.entity_id
_entity_poly.type
_entity_poly.pdbx_seq_one_letter_code
_entity_poly.pdbx_strand_id
1 'polypeptide(L)' 'LDWEEFLKAISNQAKNCIVVRKDKTTYLDNSFEIDEHQLISIDRGLDPETDELVWGSIAGAFEFKRKASFADEVKL' A
#
# COMPACT_ATOMS: atom_id res chain seq x y z
N LEU A 1 4.39 25.55 10.55
CA LEU A 1 4.27 24.56 9.46
C LEU A 1 4.72 23.26 10.09
N ASP A 2 3.74 22.55 10.63
CA ASP A 2 3.95 21.27 11.29
C ASP A 2 4.04 20.24 10.17
N TRP A 3 5.24 19.75 9.91
CA TRP A 3 5.48 18.66 8.98
C TRP A 3 5.56 17.42 9.84
N GLU A 4 4.42 16.79 10.14
CA GLU A 4 4.43 15.44 10.70
C GLU A 4 5.19 14.54 9.70
N GLU A 5 6.33 14.00 10.14
CA GLU A 5 7.18 13.14 9.33
C GLU A 5 6.44 11.81 9.08
N PHE A 6 5.84 11.66 7.89
CA PHE A 6 5.25 10.39 7.45
C PHE A 6 6.26 9.58 6.63
N LEU A 7 6.28 8.27 6.83
CA LEU A 7 6.98 7.36 5.93
C LEU A 7 6.03 6.94 4.81
N LYS A 8 6.45 7.17 3.56
CA LYS A 8 5.70 6.78 2.36
C LYS A 8 6.44 5.71 1.57
N ALA A 9 5.72 4.67 1.18
CA ALA A 9 6.25 3.62 0.32
C ALA A 9 5.34 3.39 -0.89
N ILE A 10 5.95 3.01 -2.02
CA ILE A 10 5.29 2.75 -3.31
C ILE A 10 5.95 1.52 -3.94
N SER A 11 5.16 0.59 -4.48
CA SER A 11 5.69 -0.70 -4.99
C SER A 11 6.14 -0.70 -6.47
N ASN A 12 5.78 0.29 -7.27
CA ASN A 12 5.68 0.14 -8.73
C ASN A 12 6.93 0.47 -9.57
N GLN A 13 8.10 0.72 -8.97
CA GLN A 13 9.26 1.27 -9.71
C GLN A 13 9.73 0.39 -10.90
N ALA A 14 9.42 -0.91 -10.91
CA ALA A 14 9.82 -1.81 -11.99
C ALA A 14 8.73 -2.80 -12.45
N LYS A 15 7.47 -2.65 -12.03
CA LYS A 15 6.35 -3.58 -12.32
C LYS A 15 6.64 -5.08 -12.02
N ASN A 16 7.67 -5.38 -11.23
CA ASN A 16 8.15 -6.75 -11.00
C ASN A 16 7.37 -7.54 -9.95
N CYS A 17 6.50 -6.87 -9.17
CA CYS A 17 5.68 -7.52 -8.16
C CYS A 17 4.39 -8.05 -8.81
N ILE A 18 4.43 -9.28 -9.32
CA ILE A 18 3.33 -9.88 -10.08
C ILE A 18 2.34 -10.61 -9.17
N VAL A 19 1.04 -10.37 -9.40
CA VAL A 19 -0.07 -11.03 -8.73
C VAL A 19 -1.06 -11.55 -9.78
N VAL A 20 -1.40 -12.84 -9.69
CA VAL A 20 -2.46 -13.45 -10.51
C VAL A 20 -3.74 -13.50 -9.69
N ARG A 21 -4.81 -12.86 -10.18
CA ARG A 21 -6.11 -12.81 -9.50
C ARG A 21 -7.23 -13.01 -10.52
N LYS A 22 -8.12 -13.98 -10.26
CA LYS A 22 -9.22 -14.34 -11.19
C LYS A 22 -8.69 -14.55 -12.62
N ASP A 23 -7.63 -15.35 -12.74
CA ASP A 23 -6.96 -15.68 -14.01
C ASP A 23 -6.37 -14.49 -14.79
N LYS A 24 -6.32 -13.29 -14.20
CA LYS A 24 -5.67 -12.11 -14.78
C LYS A 24 -4.34 -11.81 -14.07
N THR A 25 -3.28 -11.67 -14.85
CA THR A 25 -1.95 -11.23 -14.39
C THR A 25 -1.95 -9.72 -14.22
N THR A 26 -1.46 -9.25 -13.06
CA THR A 26 -1.33 -7.83 -12.71
C THR A 26 0.01 -7.58 -12.06
N TYR A 27 0.49 -6.33 -12.07
CA TYR A 27 1.57 -5.90 -11.18
C TYR A 27 1.01 -5.05 -10.04
N LEU A 28 1.66 -5.11 -8.89
CA LEU A 28 1.27 -4.39 -7.69
C LEU A 28 1.70 -2.92 -7.78
N ASP A 29 0.75 -2.00 -7.60
CA ASP A 29 0.93 -0.55 -7.55
C ASP A 29 0.38 0.03 -6.23
N ASN A 30 0.74 -0.63 -5.14
CA ASN A 30 0.34 -0.28 -3.79
C ASN A 30 1.13 0.94 -3.30
N SER A 31 0.46 1.76 -2.50
CA SER A 31 1.10 2.80 -1.71
C SER A 31 0.56 2.82 -0.29
N PHE A 32 1.42 3.14 0.66
CA PHE A 32 0.98 3.42 2.02
C PHE A 32 1.74 4.60 2.63
N GLU A 33 1.09 5.23 3.61
CA GLU A 33 1.64 6.29 4.45
C GLU A 33 1.45 5.86 5.92
N ILE A 34 2.50 5.97 6.72
CA ILE A 34 2.47 5.62 8.14
C ILE A 34 3.16 6.69 8.98
N ASP A 35 2.53 7.01 10.10
CA ASP A 35 3.04 7.93 11.12
C ASP A 35 2.80 7.32 12.53
N GLU A 36 2.96 8.13 13.57
CA GLU A 36 2.76 7.67 14.95
C GLU A 36 1.29 7.34 15.29
N HIS A 37 0.33 7.87 14.54
CA HIS A 37 -1.10 7.82 14.80
C HIS A 37 -1.88 6.87 13.89
N GLN A 38 -1.43 6.67 12.64
CA GLN A 38 -2.21 5.95 11.64
C GLN A 38 -1.37 5.27 10.55
N LEU A 39 -2.03 4.34 9.86
CA LEU A 39 -1.58 3.76 8.61
C LEU A 39 -2.69 3.99 7.57
N ILE A 40 -2.34 4.64 6.47
CA ILE A 40 -3.20 4.82 5.30
C ILE A 40 -2.69 3.91 4.20
N SER A 41 -3.52 3.00 3.69
CA SER A 41 -3.14 2.02 2.67
C SER A 41 -4.06 2.09 1.44
N ILE A 42 -3.45 2.12 0.26
CA ILE A 42 -4.14 2.05 -1.03
C ILE A 42 -3.58 0.84 -1.78
N ASP A 43 -4.43 -0.16 -1.96
CA ASP A 43 -4.10 -1.37 -2.69
C ASP A 43 -4.57 -1.27 -4.14
N ARG A 44 -3.68 -1.55 -5.10
CA ARG A 44 -3.97 -1.53 -6.54
C ARG A 44 -3.18 -2.62 -7.27
N GLY A 45 -3.86 -3.31 -8.16
CA GLY A 45 -3.24 -4.15 -9.19
C GLY A 45 -3.59 -3.65 -10.57
N LEU A 46 -2.55 -3.39 -11.36
CA LEU A 46 -2.66 -2.83 -12.70
C LEU A 46 -2.32 -3.89 -13.75
N ASP A 47 -2.92 -3.75 -14.93
CA ASP A 47 -2.56 -4.54 -16.10
C ASP A 47 -1.11 -4.25 -16.53
N PRO A 48 -0.22 -5.24 -16.72
CA PRO A 48 1.18 -5.00 -17.06
C PRO A 48 1.42 -4.33 -18.41
N GLU A 49 0.48 -4.47 -19.35
CA GLU A 49 0.59 -3.92 -20.70
C GLU A 49 -0.03 -2.52 -20.79
N THR A 50 -1.19 -2.31 -20.15
CA THR A 50 -1.98 -1.08 -20.33
C THR A 50 -1.98 -0.14 -19.12
N ASP A 51 -1.48 -0.57 -17.97
CA ASP A 51 -1.53 0.14 -16.69
C ASP A 51 -2.97 0.43 -16.19
N GLU A 52 -3.97 -0.22 -16.78
CA GLU A 52 -5.36 -0.09 -16.35
C GLU A 52 -5.59 -0.75 -14.98
N LEU A 53 -6.39 -0.10 -14.13
CA LEU A 53 -6.79 -0.64 -12.84
C LEU A 53 -7.65 -1.89 -13.02
N VAL A 54 -7.12 -3.04 -12.61
CA VAL A 54 -7.84 -4.33 -12.65
C VAL A 54 -8.54 -4.60 -11.33
N TRP A 55 -7.86 -4.30 -10.23
CA TRP A 55 -8.41 -4.46 -8.90
C TRP A 55 -7.76 -3.50 -7.90
N GLY A 56 -8.41 -3.27 -6.78
CA GLY A 56 -7.88 -2.42 -5.72
C GLY A 56 -8.96 -2.03 -4.74
N SER A 57 -8.63 -1.06 -3.90
CA SER A 57 -9.60 -0.42 -3.00
C SER A 57 -10.67 0.33 -3.82
N ILE A 58 -11.93 -0.07 -3.67
CA ILE A 58 -13.06 0.46 -4.46
C ILE A 58 -13.57 1.79 -3.88
N ALA A 59 -13.48 1.95 -2.55
CA ALA A 59 -14.06 3.09 -1.83
C ALA A 59 -13.01 4.06 -1.27
N GLY A 60 -11.83 4.14 -1.92
CA GLY A 60 -10.70 4.94 -1.45
C GLY A 60 -9.78 4.18 -0.51
N ALA A 61 -8.90 4.90 0.19
CA ALA A 61 -7.90 4.32 1.08
C ALA A 61 -8.53 3.66 2.31
N PHE A 62 -7.86 2.65 2.84
CA PHE A 62 -8.13 2.19 4.20
C PHE A 62 -7.34 3.03 5.20
N GLU A 63 -8.02 3.55 6.22
CA GLU A 63 -7.42 4.32 7.31
C GLU A 63 -7.44 3.49 8.60
N PHE A 64 -6.28 2.95 8.98
CA PHE A 64 -6.14 2.11 10.16
C PHE A 64 -5.65 2.93 11.37
N LYS A 65 -6.26 2.66 12.53
CA LYS A 65 -5.79 3.16 13.84
C LYS A 65 -5.26 2.00 14.68
N ARG A 66 -4.17 2.26 15.41
CA ARG A 66 -3.55 1.27 16.29
C ARG A 66 -4.48 0.95 17.47
N LYS A 67 -4.77 -0.34 17.68
CA LYS A 67 -5.53 -0.81 18.86
C LYS A 67 -4.64 -1.25 20.01
N ALA A 68 -3.45 -1.78 19.70
CA ALA A 68 -2.44 -2.20 20.65
C ALA A 68 -1.05 -1.97 20.06
N SER A 69 -0.06 -1.75 20.91
CA SER A 69 1.34 -1.56 20.50
C SER A 69 2.16 -2.80 20.84
N PHE A 70 3.05 -3.19 19.93
CA PHE A 70 4.04 -4.26 20.09
C PHE A 70 5.46 -3.71 19.89
N ALA A 71 5.65 -2.41 20.08
CA ALA A 71 6.91 -1.72 19.80
C ALA A 71 8.08 -2.25 20.67
N ASP A 72 7.77 -2.69 21.88
CA ASP A 72 8.70 -3.29 22.84
C ASP A 72 9.22 -4.68 22.44
N GLU A 73 8.59 -5.32 21.44
CA GLU A 73 9.05 -6.61 20.89
C GLU A 73 10.06 -6.46 19.75
N VAL A 74 10.22 -5.24 19.20
CA VAL A 74 11.10 -4.99 18.04
C VAL A 74 12.57 -5.02 18.47
N LYS A 75 13.36 -5.89 17.83
CA LYS A 75 14.82 -5.91 17.96
C LYS A 75 15.45 -5.11 16.82
N LEU A 76 16.43 -4.27 17.16
CA LEU A 76 17.22 -3.49 16.22
C LEU A 76 18.45 -4.27 15.74
#